data_AF-A0A1G0DYM9-F1
#
_entry.id   AF-A0A1G0DYM9-F1
#
_cell.length_a   1.000
_cell.length_b   1.000
_cell.length_c   1.000
_cell.angle_alpha   90.00
_cell.angle_beta   90.00
_cell.angle_gamma   90.00
#
_symmetry.space_group_name_H-M   'P 1'
#
loop_
_entity.id
_entity.type
_entity.pdbx_description
1 polymer ?
#
loop_
_entity_poly.entity_id
_entity_poly.type
_entity_poly.pdbx_seq_one_letter_code
_entity_poly.pdbx_strand_id
1 'polypeptide(L)'
;MMKFNKYLLAILISFCFLPVLLWASEPANLDLAKQTVVTYYQSGAYQRDVQKVTESAKAYLVSRLAQNKDPSKKMAIVFDVDDTMICRFGLNKADDFNDTSEAIMKRLNLSDTASGESMDTVNAGVLDLFNFAKAHHIAIFIVTGRTESFRNSVSDELQHFGYNGWTALRLRSDDEKPWTASQYKTKARKEIVAQGYDILLTIGDQYSDLKGGYADKGFKLPNPMYYLP
;
A
#
# COMPACT_ATOMS: atom_id res chain seq x y z
N MET A 1 -20.87 76.82 -32.75
CA MET A 1 -21.37 76.38 -34.07
C MET A 1 -20.71 75.04 -34.38
N MET A 2 -21.52 74.00 -34.65
CA MET A 2 -21.16 72.62 -35.00
C MET A 2 -19.87 72.44 -35.83
N LYS A 3 -19.08 71.40 -35.52
CA LYS A 3 -18.98 70.17 -36.35
C LYS A 3 -18.12 69.08 -35.67
N PHE A 4 -18.74 67.91 -35.51
CA PHE A 4 -18.16 66.60 -35.17
C PHE A 4 -17.35 66.04 -36.36
N ASN A 5 -16.22 65.35 -36.09
CA ASN A 5 -15.75 64.22 -36.91
C ASN A 5 -14.76 63.38 -36.08
N LYS A 6 -15.17 62.28 -35.44
CA LYS A 6 -15.50 60.93 -35.95
C LYS A 6 -14.31 60.11 -36.46
N TYR A 7 -13.25 59.92 -35.67
CA TYR A 7 -12.35 58.76 -35.85
C TYR A 7 -11.88 58.23 -34.50
N LEU A 8 -12.79 57.54 -33.80
CA LEU A 8 -12.43 56.66 -32.68
C LEU A 8 -12.02 55.32 -33.30
N LEU A 9 -10.72 55.07 -33.42
CA LEU A 9 -10.18 53.80 -33.91
C LEU A 9 -10.32 52.75 -32.78
N ALA A 10 -11.50 52.13 -32.69
CA ALA A 10 -11.71 50.97 -31.84
C ALA A 10 -11.10 49.74 -32.52
N ILE A 11 -9.90 49.34 -32.08
CA ILE A 11 -9.29 48.06 -32.47
C ILE A 11 -10.07 46.96 -31.73
N LEU A 12 -11.05 46.37 -32.41
CA LEU A 12 -11.66 45.11 -32.01
C LEU A 12 -10.63 44.00 -32.25
N ILE A 13 -9.85 43.66 -31.22
CA ILE A 13 -9.12 42.39 -31.19
C ILE A 13 -10.19 41.31 -31.02
N SER A 14 -10.64 40.76 -32.15
CA SER A 14 -11.44 39.54 -32.16
C SER A 14 -10.56 38.40 -31.63
N PHE A 15 -10.61 38.16 -30.32
CA PHE A 15 -10.18 36.90 -29.75
C PHE A 15 -11.12 35.82 -30.29
N CYS A 16 -10.78 35.26 -31.44
CA CYS A 16 -11.28 33.96 -31.85
C CYS A 16 -10.85 32.96 -30.78
N PHE A 17 -11.70 32.74 -29.78
CA PHE A 17 -11.68 31.50 -29.01
C PHE A 17 -11.97 30.38 -30.00
N LEU A 18 -10.91 29.85 -30.62
CA LEU A 18 -10.95 28.52 -31.19
C LEU A 18 -11.21 27.60 -29.98
N PRO A 19 -12.35 26.92 -29.90
CA PRO A 19 -12.47 25.85 -28.93
C PRO A 19 -11.43 24.82 -29.38
N VAL A 20 -10.34 24.70 -28.61
CA VAL A 20 -9.50 23.52 -28.71
C VAL A 20 -10.43 22.40 -28.27
N LEU A 21 -11.01 21.72 -29.25
CA LEU A 21 -11.64 20.43 -29.07
C LEU A 21 -10.51 19.54 -28.53
N LEU A 22 -10.39 19.48 -27.20
CA LEU A 22 -9.60 18.48 -26.51
C LEU A 22 -10.33 17.17 -26.75
N TRP A 23 -10.06 16.55 -27.89
CA TRP A 23 -10.45 15.16 -28.10
C TRP A 23 -9.77 14.35 -27.01
N ALA A 24 -10.55 13.52 -26.33
CA ALA A 24 -10.01 12.62 -25.34
C ALA A 24 -8.98 11.72 -26.04
N SER A 25 -7.76 11.67 -25.50
CA SER A 25 -6.78 10.66 -25.92
C SER A 25 -7.33 9.29 -25.52
N GLU A 26 -7.25 8.32 -26.42
CA GLU A 26 -7.54 6.93 -26.08
C GLU A 26 -6.68 6.51 -24.87
N PRO A 27 -7.27 5.90 -23.83
CA PRO A 27 -6.49 5.37 -22.71
C PRO A 27 -5.57 4.25 -23.17
N ALA A 28 -4.61 3.88 -22.32
CA ALA A 28 -3.77 2.73 -22.59
C ALA A 28 -4.62 1.46 -22.80
N ASN A 29 -4.28 0.67 -23.82
CA ASN A 29 -4.92 -0.62 -24.06
C ASN A 29 -4.73 -1.53 -22.83
N LEU A 30 -5.83 -2.09 -22.33
CA LEU A 30 -5.83 -2.86 -21.08
C LEU A 30 -4.92 -4.09 -21.13
N ASP A 31 -4.92 -4.83 -22.24
CA ASP A 31 -4.10 -6.05 -22.37
C ASP A 31 -2.61 -5.70 -22.40
N LEU A 32 -2.23 -4.62 -23.10
CA LEU A 32 -0.86 -4.12 -23.09
C LEU A 32 -0.44 -3.59 -21.71
N ALA A 33 -1.37 -2.97 -20.98
CA ALA A 33 -1.13 -2.53 -19.60
C ALA A 33 -0.87 -3.73 -18.67
N LYS A 34 -1.70 -4.79 -18.76
CA LYS A 34 -1.51 -6.05 -18.02
C LYS A 34 -0.16 -6.71 -18.36
N GLN A 35 0.24 -6.74 -19.63
CA GLN A 35 1.56 -7.27 -20.04
C GLN A 35 2.72 -6.46 -19.46
N THR A 36 2.56 -5.14 -19.37
CA THR A 36 3.55 -4.26 -18.72
C THR A 36 3.68 -4.60 -17.23
N VAL A 37 2.56 -4.84 -16.54
CA VAL A 37 2.57 -5.33 -15.15
C VAL A 37 3.29 -6.66 -15.04
N VAL A 38 2.98 -7.65 -15.89
CA VAL A 38 3.67 -8.96 -15.89
C VAL A 38 5.18 -8.80 -16.06
N THR A 39 5.62 -7.96 -17.00
CA THR A 39 7.04 -7.69 -17.24
C THR A 39 7.70 -7.01 -16.05
N TYR A 40 7.02 -6.07 -15.38
CA TYR A 40 7.52 -5.40 -14.19
C TYR A 40 7.86 -6.37 -13.05
N TYR A 41 7.00 -7.37 -12.81
CA TYR A 41 7.24 -8.41 -11.80
C TYR A 41 8.29 -9.45 -12.23
N GLN A 42 8.26 -9.90 -13.49
CA GLN A 42 9.15 -10.97 -13.97
C GLN A 42 10.58 -10.50 -14.28
N SER A 43 10.79 -9.21 -14.55
CA SER A 43 12.12 -8.64 -14.84
C SER A 43 12.98 -8.35 -13.60
N GLY A 44 12.46 -8.58 -12.39
CA GLY A 44 13.12 -8.19 -11.15
C GLY A 44 12.95 -6.70 -10.79
N ALA A 45 12.26 -5.90 -11.61
CA ALA A 45 12.09 -4.47 -11.37
C ALA A 45 11.26 -4.20 -10.11
N TYR A 46 10.15 -4.92 -9.94
CA TYR A 46 9.33 -4.88 -8.74
C TYR A 46 10.16 -5.12 -7.46
N GLN A 47 10.99 -6.17 -7.44
CA GLN A 47 11.79 -6.53 -6.28
C GLN A 47 12.82 -5.44 -5.95
N ARG A 48 13.44 -4.82 -6.96
CA ARG A 48 14.35 -3.68 -6.76
C ARG A 48 13.64 -2.47 -6.18
N ASP A 49 12.41 -2.19 -6.62
CA ASP A 49 11.66 -1.04 -6.13
C ASP A 49 11.11 -1.26 -4.71
N VAL A 50 10.67 -2.47 -4.39
CA VAL A 50 10.38 -2.88 -3.00
C VAL A 50 11.63 -2.70 -2.13
N GLN A 51 12.79 -3.18 -2.59
CA GLN A 51 14.05 -3.07 -1.86
C GLN A 51 14.39 -1.61 -1.53
N LYS A 52 14.34 -0.70 -2.50
CA LYS A 52 14.60 0.75 -2.28
C LYS A 52 13.71 1.36 -1.19
N VAL A 53 12.42 1.00 -1.19
CA VAL A 53 11.48 1.49 -0.17
C VAL A 53 11.84 0.92 1.19
N THR A 54 12.15 -0.38 1.28
CA THR A 54 12.49 -1.03 2.55
C THR A 54 13.84 -0.59 3.11
N GLU A 55 14.82 -0.28 2.27
CA GLU A 55 16.10 0.33 2.67
C GLU A 55 15.86 1.72 3.27
N SER A 56 14.99 2.51 2.64
CA SER A 56 14.59 3.83 3.16
C SER A 56 13.86 3.72 4.51
N ALA A 57 12.98 2.72 4.66
CA ALA A 57 12.27 2.45 5.90
C ALA A 57 13.23 2.01 7.02
N LYS A 58 14.18 1.13 6.71
CA LYS A 58 15.21 0.67 7.64
C LYS A 58 16.14 1.81 8.08
N ALA A 59 16.59 2.64 7.14
CA ALA A 59 17.43 3.81 7.46
C ALA A 59 16.68 4.81 8.37
N TYR A 60 15.40 5.04 8.09
CA TYR A 60 14.55 5.85 8.95
C TYR A 60 14.43 5.24 10.37
N LEU A 61 14.20 3.94 10.48
CA LEU A 61 14.10 3.25 11.76
C LEU A 61 15.40 3.34 12.56
N VAL A 62 16.56 3.15 11.93
CA VAL A 62 17.89 3.38 12.54
C VAL A 62 18.00 4.79 13.12
N SER A 63 17.58 5.80 12.36
CA SER A 63 17.60 7.20 12.80
C SER A 63 16.70 7.42 14.03
N ARG A 64 15.48 6.88 14.03
CA ARG A 64 14.54 6.97 15.17
C ARG A 64 15.07 6.28 16.42
N LEU A 65 15.68 5.11 16.27
CA LEU A 65 16.31 4.39 17.37
C LEU A 65 17.45 5.19 18.01
N ALA A 66 18.32 5.82 17.20
CA ALA A 66 19.41 6.66 17.71
C ALA A 66 18.91 7.94 18.44
N GLN A 67 17.74 8.44 18.05
CA GLN A 67 17.09 9.59 18.68
C GLN A 67 16.36 9.23 19.98
N ASN A 68 16.04 7.95 20.21
CA ASN A 68 15.32 7.55 21.41
C ASN A 68 16.17 7.77 22.66
N LYS A 69 15.73 8.70 23.53
CA LYS A 69 16.37 8.98 24.83
C LYS A 69 15.64 8.32 25.99
N ASP A 70 14.45 7.75 25.74
CA ASP A 70 13.63 7.11 26.74
C ASP A 70 13.56 5.59 26.47
N PRO A 71 14.32 4.77 27.21
CA PRO A 71 14.30 3.32 27.04
C PRO A 71 12.96 2.68 27.43
N SER A 72 12.07 3.40 28.14
CA SER A 72 10.73 2.89 28.50
C SER A 72 9.72 3.03 27.37
N LYS A 73 10.04 3.82 26.34
CA LYS A 73 9.14 4.08 25.22
C LYS A 73 8.89 2.82 24.40
N LYS A 74 7.63 2.39 24.33
CA LYS A 74 7.20 1.22 23.56
C LYS A 74 7.14 1.55 22.07
N MET A 75 8.23 1.34 21.35
CA MET A 75 8.27 1.58 19.91
C MET A 75 7.56 0.45 19.15
N ALA A 76 6.86 0.80 18.08
CA ALA A 76 6.15 -0.14 17.22
C ALA A 76 6.33 0.14 15.72
N ILE A 77 6.11 -0.89 14.91
CA ILE A 77 6.00 -0.85 13.45
C ILE A 77 4.72 -1.57 13.03
N VAL A 78 4.06 -1.07 11.98
CA VAL A 78 2.85 -1.68 11.41
C VAL A 78 3.11 -2.15 9.99
N PHE A 79 2.88 -3.44 9.73
CA PHE A 79 2.94 -4.04 8.39
C PHE A 79 1.54 -4.40 7.90
N ASP A 80 1.26 -4.11 6.63
CA ASP A 80 0.24 -4.83 5.87
C ASP A 80 0.74 -6.22 5.40
N VAL A 81 -0.15 -7.12 4.98
CA VAL A 81 0.20 -8.49 4.53
C VAL A 81 0.24 -8.61 3.01
N ASP A 82 -0.90 -8.41 2.36
CA ASP A 82 -1.15 -8.77 0.97
C ASP A 82 -0.47 -7.78 0.02
N ASP A 83 0.42 -8.26 -0.86
CA ASP A 83 1.33 -7.44 -1.69
C ASP A 83 2.32 -6.56 -0.91
N THR A 84 2.34 -6.68 0.42
CA THR A 84 3.28 -6.01 1.32
C THR A 84 4.31 -6.98 1.90
N MET A 85 3.89 -7.90 2.77
CA MET A 85 4.78 -8.94 3.30
C MET A 85 4.89 -10.12 2.32
N ILE A 86 3.79 -10.41 1.62
CA ILE A 86 3.62 -11.54 0.71
C ILE A 86 3.12 -11.00 -0.63
N CYS A 87 3.93 -11.12 -1.67
CA CYS A 87 3.61 -10.74 -3.04
C CYS A 87 2.62 -11.72 -3.66
N ARG A 88 1.45 -11.21 -4.08
CA ARG A 88 0.33 -11.99 -4.63
C ARG A 88 0.28 -12.02 -6.15
N PHE A 89 1.42 -11.75 -6.79
CA PHE A 89 1.51 -11.68 -8.24
C PHE A 89 1.06 -12.98 -8.92
N GLY A 90 1.40 -14.14 -8.36
CA GLY A 90 1.00 -15.43 -8.91
C GLY A 90 -0.52 -15.59 -8.95
N LEU A 91 -1.19 -15.38 -7.82
CA LEU A 91 -2.66 -15.45 -7.74
C LEU A 91 -3.36 -14.41 -8.62
N ASN A 92 -2.88 -13.15 -8.64
CA ASN A 92 -3.47 -12.11 -9.49
C ASN A 92 -3.23 -12.38 -10.98
N LYS A 93 -2.09 -12.98 -11.37
CA LYS A 93 -1.85 -13.35 -12.76
C LYS A 93 -2.74 -14.52 -13.20
N ALA A 94 -3.02 -15.46 -12.30
CA ALA A 94 -3.81 -16.67 -12.60
C ALA A 94 -5.27 -16.37 -12.99
N ASP A 95 -5.82 -15.26 -12.52
CA ASP A 95 -7.18 -14.81 -12.86
C ASP A 95 -7.22 -13.55 -13.74
N ASP A 96 -6.12 -13.30 -14.46
CA ASP A 96 -5.98 -12.19 -15.42
C ASP A 96 -6.22 -10.80 -14.79
N PHE A 97 -5.73 -10.61 -13.57
CA PHE A 97 -5.81 -9.37 -12.80
C PHE A 97 -7.26 -8.89 -12.61
N ASN A 98 -8.17 -9.80 -12.31
CA ASN A 98 -9.58 -9.45 -12.09
C ASN A 98 -9.70 -8.51 -10.88
N ASP A 99 -10.00 -7.25 -11.12
CA ASP A 99 -10.00 -6.15 -10.15
C ASP A 99 -11.37 -5.88 -9.52
N THR A 100 -12.36 -6.74 -9.79
CA THR A 100 -13.64 -6.65 -9.07
C THR A 100 -13.42 -6.84 -7.57
N SER A 101 -14.19 -6.10 -6.76
CA SER A 101 -14.06 -6.19 -5.29
C SER A 101 -14.26 -7.62 -4.78
N GLU A 102 -15.15 -8.40 -5.39
CA GLU A 102 -15.36 -9.81 -5.05
C GLU A 102 -14.13 -10.67 -5.35
N ALA A 103 -13.52 -10.50 -6.53
CA ALA A 103 -12.33 -11.27 -6.90
C ALA A 103 -11.12 -10.90 -6.03
N ILE A 104 -10.91 -9.60 -5.78
CA ILE A 104 -9.86 -9.15 -4.85
C ILE A 104 -10.08 -9.76 -3.46
N MET A 105 -11.28 -9.63 -2.89
CA MET A 105 -11.57 -10.18 -1.56
C MET A 105 -11.45 -11.70 -1.51
N LYS A 106 -11.79 -12.40 -2.59
CA LYS A 106 -11.56 -13.83 -2.72
C LYS A 106 -10.07 -14.13 -2.64
N ARG A 107 -9.24 -13.50 -3.49
CA ARG A 107 -7.77 -13.71 -3.50
C ARG A 107 -7.10 -13.34 -2.19
N LEU A 108 -7.48 -12.22 -1.57
CA LEU A 108 -6.97 -11.84 -0.25
C LEU A 108 -7.21 -12.96 0.77
N ASN A 109 -8.35 -13.64 0.71
CA ASN A 109 -8.69 -14.70 1.64
C ASN A 109 -8.28 -16.12 1.19
N LEU A 110 -7.43 -16.23 0.17
CA LEU A 110 -6.80 -17.51 -0.22
C LEU A 110 -5.43 -17.65 0.45
N SER A 111 -5.09 -18.90 0.75
CA SER A 111 -3.72 -19.34 1.03
C SER A 111 -3.50 -20.63 0.28
N ASP A 112 -2.44 -20.70 -0.52
CA ASP A 112 -2.05 -21.88 -1.29
C ASP A 112 -0.82 -22.60 -0.68
N THR A 113 -0.39 -22.19 0.51
CA THR A 113 0.78 -22.78 1.18
C THR A 113 0.55 -24.21 1.67
N ALA A 114 -0.70 -24.68 1.70
CA ALA A 114 -1.06 -26.04 2.09
C ALA A 114 -0.55 -27.13 1.11
N SER A 115 -0.28 -26.79 -0.15
CA SER A 115 0.22 -27.72 -1.18
C SER A 115 1.74 -27.80 -1.29
N GLY A 116 2.50 -27.08 -0.46
CA GLY A 116 3.96 -27.08 -0.47
C GLY A 116 4.61 -26.18 -1.54
N GLU A 117 3.98 -26.03 -2.70
CA GLU A 117 4.29 -24.97 -3.67
C GLU A 117 3.22 -23.86 -3.58
N SER A 118 3.68 -22.62 -3.40
CA SER A 118 2.85 -21.41 -3.41
C SER A 118 3.14 -20.60 -4.67
N MET A 119 2.09 -20.05 -5.28
CA MET A 119 2.17 -19.06 -6.36
C MET A 119 2.64 -17.70 -5.85
N ASP A 120 2.53 -17.49 -4.54
CA ASP A 120 2.95 -16.27 -3.87
C ASP A 120 4.41 -16.33 -3.43
N THR A 121 4.99 -15.16 -3.24
CA THR A 121 6.41 -15.04 -2.87
C THR A 121 6.59 -14.06 -1.73
N VAL A 122 7.62 -14.24 -0.91
CA VAL A 122 7.97 -13.27 0.11
C VAL A 122 8.59 -12.01 -0.50
N ASN A 123 8.16 -10.84 -0.05
CA ASN A 123 8.89 -9.59 -0.32
C ASN A 123 10.13 -9.54 0.59
N ALA A 124 11.28 -10.00 0.10
CA ALA A 124 12.50 -10.18 0.90
C ALA A 124 12.94 -8.92 1.68
N GLY A 125 12.86 -7.74 1.07
CA GLY A 125 13.20 -6.48 1.75
C GLY A 125 12.28 -6.16 2.94
N VAL A 126 11.02 -6.62 2.89
CA VAL A 126 10.05 -6.46 3.99
C VAL A 126 10.34 -7.46 5.10
N LEU A 127 10.72 -8.70 4.75
CA LEU A 127 11.21 -9.69 5.71
C LEU A 127 12.48 -9.22 6.44
N ASP A 128 13.41 -8.57 5.72
CA ASP A 128 14.59 -7.96 6.32
C ASP A 128 14.25 -6.82 7.28
N LEU A 129 13.29 -5.97 6.91
CA LEU A 129 12.80 -4.90 7.79
C LEU A 129 12.11 -5.46 9.04
N PHE A 130 11.29 -6.50 8.88
CA PHE A 130 10.64 -7.22 9.99
C PHE A 130 11.68 -7.80 10.95
N ASN A 131 12.67 -8.52 10.43
CA ASN A 131 13.72 -9.13 11.26
C ASN A 131 14.60 -8.09 11.93
N PHE A 132 14.86 -6.95 11.26
CA PHE A 132 15.54 -5.82 11.88
C PHE A 132 14.72 -5.24 13.05
N ALA A 133 13.43 -4.98 12.86
CA ALA A 133 12.57 -4.50 13.94
C ALA A 133 12.57 -5.45 15.15
N LYS A 134 12.47 -6.76 14.89
CA LYS A 134 12.54 -7.82 15.91
C LYS A 134 13.86 -7.81 16.67
N ALA A 135 14.99 -7.74 15.96
CA ALA A 135 16.34 -7.71 16.55
C ALA A 135 16.58 -6.48 17.43
N HIS A 136 15.84 -5.38 17.19
CA HIS A 136 15.91 -4.15 17.96
C HIS A 136 14.76 -3.99 18.97
N HIS A 137 14.04 -5.07 19.29
CA HIS A 137 12.94 -5.10 20.26
C HIS A 137 11.82 -4.09 19.99
N ILE A 138 11.61 -3.74 18.72
CA ILE A 138 10.46 -2.95 18.29
C ILE A 138 9.26 -3.88 18.18
N ALA A 139 8.12 -3.48 18.76
CA ALA A 139 6.90 -4.26 18.68
C ALA A 139 6.38 -4.29 17.24
N ILE A 140 5.99 -5.48 16.76
CA ILE A 140 5.57 -5.67 15.38
C ILE A 140 4.07 -5.97 15.36
N PHE A 141 3.31 -5.04 14.77
CA PHE A 141 1.89 -5.22 14.53
C PHE A 141 1.65 -5.51 13.06
N ILE A 142 0.85 -6.53 12.78
CA ILE A 142 0.43 -6.89 11.43
C ILE A 142 -1.06 -6.57 11.30
N VAL A 143 -1.43 -5.75 10.31
CA VAL A 143 -2.80 -5.29 10.09
C VAL A 143 -3.19 -5.54 8.63
N THR A 144 -4.02 -6.55 8.41
CA THR A 144 -4.49 -6.95 7.06
C THR A 144 -5.98 -6.69 6.89
N GLY A 145 -6.41 -6.49 5.64
CA GLY A 145 -7.82 -6.42 5.24
C GLY A 145 -8.52 -7.78 5.18
N ARG A 146 -7.79 -8.90 5.29
CA ARG A 146 -8.35 -10.25 5.41
C ARG A 146 -9.30 -10.36 6.60
N THR A 147 -10.35 -11.18 6.48
CA THR A 147 -11.37 -11.30 7.54
C THR A 147 -10.93 -12.25 8.64
N GLU A 148 -11.41 -12.03 9.86
CA GLU A 148 -11.04 -12.76 11.08
C GLU A 148 -11.15 -14.29 10.94
N SER A 149 -12.10 -14.77 10.12
CA SER A 149 -12.26 -16.20 9.77
C SER A 149 -11.00 -16.85 9.18
N PHE A 150 -10.07 -16.06 8.63
CA PHE A 150 -8.83 -16.54 8.02
C PHE A 150 -7.61 -16.43 8.95
N ARG A 151 -7.78 -16.05 10.23
CA ARG A 151 -6.66 -15.82 11.16
C ARG A 151 -5.61 -16.93 11.17
N ASN A 152 -6.04 -18.19 11.26
CA ASN A 152 -5.11 -19.32 11.31
C ASN A 152 -4.35 -19.45 9.98
N SER A 153 -5.08 -19.39 8.85
CA SER A 153 -4.47 -19.43 7.53
C SER A 153 -3.46 -18.29 7.30
N VAL A 154 -3.75 -17.08 7.77
CA VAL A 154 -2.81 -15.94 7.70
C VAL A 154 -1.58 -16.18 8.56
N SER A 155 -1.78 -16.68 9.78
CA SER A 155 -0.67 -17.00 10.67
C SER A 155 0.25 -18.08 10.08
N ASP A 156 -0.33 -19.15 9.55
CA ASP A 156 0.42 -20.26 8.95
C ASP A 156 1.17 -19.81 7.69
N GLU A 157 0.54 -18.98 6.85
CA GLU A 157 1.16 -18.38 5.66
C GLU A 157 2.33 -17.45 6.03
N LEU A 158 2.16 -16.57 7.02
CA LEU A 158 3.23 -15.70 7.51
C LEU A 158 4.42 -16.51 8.03
N GLN A 159 4.16 -17.57 8.82
CA GLN A 159 5.19 -18.46 9.34
C GLN A 159 5.91 -19.22 8.22
N HIS A 160 5.16 -19.71 7.23
CA HIS A 160 5.70 -20.37 6.04
C HIS A 160 6.70 -19.47 5.31
N PHE A 161 6.39 -18.18 5.16
CA PHE A 161 7.29 -17.18 4.55
C PHE A 161 8.36 -16.61 5.51
N GLY A 162 8.53 -17.20 6.69
CA GLY A 162 9.60 -16.88 7.63
C GLY A 162 9.29 -15.76 8.63
N TYR A 163 8.09 -15.17 8.59
CA TYR A 163 7.66 -14.19 9.58
C TYR A 163 7.25 -14.88 10.88
N ASN A 164 7.97 -14.58 11.96
CA ASN A 164 7.76 -15.21 13.26
C ASN A 164 7.99 -14.20 14.39
N GLY A 165 7.21 -14.29 15.46
CA GLY A 165 7.39 -13.48 16.67
C GLY A 165 6.84 -12.05 16.55
N TRP A 166 5.75 -11.85 15.81
CA TRP A 166 5.01 -10.59 15.83
C TRP A 166 4.31 -10.38 17.19
N THR A 167 4.05 -9.12 17.54
CA THR A 167 3.37 -8.73 18.79
C THR A 167 1.87 -9.00 18.73
N ALA A 168 1.22 -8.59 17.64
CA ALA A 168 -0.19 -8.87 17.41
C ALA A 168 -0.53 -8.90 15.92
N LEU A 169 -1.51 -9.73 15.58
CA LEU A 169 -2.08 -9.86 14.25
C LEU A 169 -3.54 -9.41 14.31
N ARG A 170 -3.89 -8.36 13.56
CA ARG A 170 -5.22 -7.76 13.51
C ARG A 170 -5.82 -7.99 12.12
N LEU A 171 -6.85 -8.82 12.08
CA LEU A 171 -7.69 -9.07 10.90
C LEU A 171 -9.01 -8.33 11.08
N ARG A 172 -9.71 -8.12 9.97
CA ARG A 172 -10.97 -7.40 9.91
C ARG A 172 -12.12 -8.24 10.47
N SER A 173 -12.86 -7.71 11.43
CA SER A 173 -14.03 -8.39 11.98
C SER A 173 -15.24 -8.28 11.03
N ASP A 174 -16.27 -9.10 11.28
CA ASP A 174 -17.46 -9.15 10.43
C ASP A 174 -18.26 -7.84 10.44
N ASP A 175 -18.35 -7.17 11.59
CA ASP A 175 -18.99 -5.86 11.75
C ASP A 175 -18.21 -4.72 11.07
N GLU A 176 -16.91 -4.93 10.83
CA GLU A 176 -16.05 -3.98 10.14
C GLU A 176 -16.11 -4.14 8.61
N LYS A 177 -16.78 -5.17 8.04
CA LYS A 177 -16.93 -5.40 6.58
C LYS A 177 -17.49 -4.20 5.79
N PRO A 178 -18.39 -3.36 6.31
CA PRO A 178 -18.88 -2.20 5.58
C PRO A 178 -17.88 -1.03 5.48
N TRP A 179 -16.81 -1.04 6.27
CA TRP A 179 -15.87 0.09 6.33
C TRP A 179 -14.96 0.14 5.09
N THR A 180 -14.30 1.26 4.85
CA THR A 180 -13.18 1.28 3.90
C THR A 180 -11.94 0.65 4.55
N ALA A 181 -10.99 0.19 3.71
CA ALA A 181 -9.71 -0.31 4.21
C ALA A 181 -9.00 0.76 5.05
N SER A 182 -9.05 2.03 4.61
CA SER A 182 -8.45 3.14 5.35
C SER A 182 -9.11 3.39 6.71
N GLN A 183 -10.45 3.31 6.82
CA GLN A 183 -11.15 3.47 8.10
C GLN A 183 -10.73 2.39 9.11
N TYR A 184 -10.76 1.13 8.66
CA TYR A 184 -10.37 -0.02 9.47
C TYR A 184 -8.90 0.07 9.92
N LYS A 185 -7.96 0.31 8.98
CA LYS A 185 -6.52 0.39 9.31
C LYS A 185 -6.19 1.59 10.21
N THR A 186 -6.91 2.70 10.05
CA THR A 186 -6.80 3.84 10.97
C THR A 186 -7.25 3.49 12.38
N LYS A 187 -8.37 2.78 12.54
CA LYS A 187 -8.82 2.27 13.85
C LYS A 187 -7.78 1.35 14.47
N ALA A 188 -7.23 0.40 13.71
CA ALA A 188 -6.18 -0.50 14.21
C ALA A 188 -4.94 0.26 14.72
N ARG A 189 -4.43 1.25 13.98
CA ARG A 189 -3.30 2.07 14.45
C ARG A 189 -3.65 2.90 15.69
N LYS A 190 -4.88 3.43 15.77
CA LYS A 190 -5.37 4.14 16.96
C LYS A 190 -5.43 3.21 18.19
N GLU A 191 -5.87 1.97 18.02
CA GLU A 191 -5.90 0.95 19.09
C GLU A 191 -4.49 0.59 19.57
N ILE A 192 -3.50 0.55 18.68
CA ILE A 192 -2.09 0.32 19.02
C ILE A 192 -1.53 1.50 19.84
N VAL A 193 -1.76 2.74 19.40
CA VAL A 193 -1.35 3.93 20.17
C VAL A 193 -2.03 3.99 21.54
N ALA A 194 -3.30 3.60 21.63
CA ALA A 194 -4.04 3.54 22.90
C ALA A 194 -3.44 2.53 23.90
N GLN A 195 -2.70 1.53 23.43
CA GLN A 195 -1.94 0.60 24.27
C GLN A 195 -0.59 1.17 24.77
N GLY A 196 -0.29 2.43 24.42
CA GLY A 196 0.92 3.15 24.81
C GLY A 196 2.10 2.95 23.86
N TYR A 197 1.87 2.41 22.65
CA TYR A 197 2.91 2.29 21.63
C TYR A 197 3.10 3.58 20.84
N ASP A 198 4.34 3.88 20.50
CA ASP A 198 4.71 4.87 19.49
C ASP A 198 4.99 4.17 18.16
N ILE A 199 4.10 4.35 17.19
CA ILE A 199 4.24 3.71 15.87
C ILE A 199 5.21 4.54 15.03
N LEU A 200 6.45 4.10 14.96
CA LEU A 200 7.52 4.81 14.24
C LEU A 200 7.24 4.83 12.74
N LEU A 201 6.75 3.72 12.18
CA LEU A 201 6.36 3.69 10.78
C LEU A 201 5.26 2.66 10.50
N THR A 202 4.56 2.88 9.40
CA THR A 202 3.69 1.90 8.76
C THR A 202 4.12 1.69 7.31
N ILE A 203 4.07 0.45 6.85
CA ILE A 203 4.44 0.07 5.48
C ILE A 203 3.34 -0.78 4.86
N GLY A 204 3.02 -0.47 3.61
CA GLY A 204 1.94 -1.12 2.88
C GLY A 204 1.96 -0.80 1.39
N ASP A 205 1.27 -1.61 0.60
CA ASP A 205 1.17 -1.50 -0.85
C ASP A 205 0.00 -0.61 -1.28
N GLN A 206 -0.90 -0.21 -0.38
CA GLN A 206 -2.01 0.70 -0.66
C GLN A 206 -1.90 1.99 0.16
N TYR A 207 -2.47 3.07 -0.36
CA TYR A 207 -2.53 4.31 0.42
C TYR A 207 -3.44 4.18 1.65
N SER A 208 -4.40 3.24 1.66
CA SER A 208 -5.22 2.90 2.82
C SER A 208 -4.40 2.49 4.04
N ASP A 209 -3.20 1.97 3.82
CA ASP A 209 -2.33 1.45 4.88
C ASP A 209 -1.62 2.57 5.62
N LEU A 210 -1.46 3.70 4.93
CA LEU A 210 -0.65 4.83 5.36
C LEU A 210 -1.50 6.03 5.82
N LYS A 211 -2.67 6.21 5.21
CA LYS A 211 -3.59 7.33 5.49
C LYS A 211 -4.30 7.16 6.84
N GLY A 212 -4.61 8.29 7.48
CA GLY A 212 -5.39 8.37 8.72
C GLY A 212 -4.58 8.59 10.00
N GLY A 213 -3.24 8.73 9.89
CA GLY A 213 -2.37 9.10 11.00
C GLY A 213 -2.03 7.95 11.95
N TYR A 214 -1.61 8.29 13.17
CA TYR A 214 -1.16 7.37 14.23
C TYR A 214 0.13 6.60 13.93
N ALA A 215 0.91 7.04 12.96
CA ALA A 215 2.28 6.60 12.73
C ALA A 215 3.13 7.80 12.28
N ASP A 216 4.40 7.88 12.67
CA ASP A 216 5.25 9.01 12.31
C ASP A 216 5.49 9.09 10.79
N LYS A 217 5.61 7.93 10.13
CA LYS A 217 5.91 7.85 8.70
C LYS A 217 5.25 6.66 8.00
N GLY A 218 4.74 6.91 6.80
CA GLY A 218 4.25 5.87 5.89
C GLY A 218 5.27 5.54 4.80
N PHE A 219 5.40 4.26 4.44
CA PHE A 219 6.21 3.78 3.32
C PHE A 219 5.31 3.00 2.35
N LYS A 220 5.16 3.54 1.13
CA LYS A 220 4.32 2.96 0.08
C LYS A 220 5.14 2.03 -0.79
N LEU A 221 4.76 0.75 -0.82
CA LEU A 221 5.27 -0.21 -1.80
C LEU A 221 4.55 -0.06 -3.14
N PRO A 222 5.17 -0.43 -4.27
CA PRO A 222 4.49 -0.45 -5.56
C PRO A 222 3.46 -1.59 -5.59
N ASN A 223 2.24 -1.31 -6.03
CA ASN A 223 1.28 -2.33 -6.44
C ASN A 223 0.46 -1.78 -7.62
N PRO A 224 0.75 -2.20 -8.86
CA PRO A 224 -0.01 -1.82 -10.03
C PRO A 224 -1.14 -2.81 -10.38
N MET A 225 -1.36 -3.86 -9.59
CA MET A 225 -2.29 -4.95 -9.93
C MET A 225 -3.74 -4.63 -9.59
N TYR A 226 -3.99 -3.82 -8.55
CA TYR A 226 -5.33 -3.39 -8.15
C TYR A 226 -5.27 -2.14 -7.26
N TYR A 227 -6.44 -1.55 -7.03
CA TYR A 227 -6.62 -0.38 -6.17
C TYR A 227 -7.68 -0.63 -5.10
N LEU A 228 -7.35 -0.30 -3.85
CA LEU A 228 -8.32 -0.27 -2.74
C LEU A 228 -8.54 1.18 -2.28
N PRO A 229 -9.78 1.71 -2.36
CA PRO A 229 -10.09 3.08 -1.95
C PRO A 229 -10.01 3.32 -0.43
#